data_AF-A0A2D3T8K5-F1
#
_entry.id   AF-A0A2D3T8K5-F1
#
_cell.length_a   1.000
_cell.length_b   1.000
_cell.length_c   1.000
_cell.angle_alpha   90.00
_cell.angle_beta   90.00
_cell.angle_gamma   90.00
#
_symmetry.space_group_name_H-M   'P 1'
#
loop_
_entity.id
_entity.type
_entity.pdbx_description
1 polymer ?
#
loop_
_entity_poly.entity_id
_entity_poly.type
_entity_poly.pdbx_seq_one_letter_code
_entity_poly.pdbx_strand_id
1 'polypeptide(L)'
;MKYSTLRSFPATKSALLVNFLQKKVWDTTEIKAINITLDFTNQSSHRIAFLISNEKNNTGEKAVYFVEANIGMFKIWLKKDSDQLARFFLKYVSPSIQRHKTSEFRVYEVKKTAA
;
A
#
# COMPACT_ATOMS: atom_id res chain seq x y z
N MET A 1 18.38 5.27 -3.66
CA MET A 1 17.18 5.05 -2.81
C MET A 1 17.42 3.85 -1.93
N LYS A 2 17.12 3.95 -0.63
CA LYS A 2 17.21 2.79 0.29
C LYS A 2 15.80 2.25 0.54
N TYR A 3 15.63 0.94 0.37
CA TYR A 3 14.43 0.21 0.78
C TYR A 3 14.74 -0.46 2.12
N SER A 4 14.06 -0.03 3.17
CA SER A 4 14.07 -0.74 4.44
C SER A 4 12.77 -1.50 4.58
N THR A 5 12.83 -2.82 4.80
CA THR A 5 11.66 -3.62 5.16
C THR A 5 11.06 -3.02 6.44
N LEU A 6 9.84 -2.52 6.33
CA LEU A 6 9.08 -2.03 7.49
C LEU A 6 8.47 -3.19 8.26
N ARG A 7 7.80 -4.10 7.53
CA ARG A 7 7.05 -5.21 8.10
C ARG A 7 6.69 -6.22 7.02
N SER A 8 6.55 -7.48 7.41
CA SER A 8 5.96 -8.53 6.58
C SER A 8 4.63 -9.00 7.17
N PHE A 9 3.71 -9.40 6.29
CA PHE A 9 2.40 -9.94 6.67
C PHE A 9 2.11 -11.22 5.86
N PRO A 10 1.74 -12.34 6.51
CA PRO A 10 1.21 -13.49 5.80
C PRO A 10 -0.01 -13.11 4.97
N ALA A 11 -0.22 -13.76 3.82
CA ALA A 11 -1.35 -13.46 2.94
C ALA A 11 -2.72 -13.62 3.64
N THR A 12 -2.83 -14.59 4.56
CA THR A 12 -4.01 -14.84 5.41
C THR A 12 -4.31 -13.71 6.40
N LYS A 13 -3.41 -12.74 6.54
CA LYS A 13 -3.53 -11.58 7.43
C LYS A 13 -3.60 -10.26 6.65
N SER A 14 -4.16 -10.27 5.43
CA SER A 14 -4.36 -9.06 4.60
C SER A 14 -5.11 -7.93 5.33
N ALA A 15 -6.03 -8.24 6.23
CA ALA A 15 -6.68 -7.23 7.08
C ALA A 15 -5.69 -6.48 7.99
N LEU A 16 -4.67 -7.16 8.53
CA LEU A 16 -3.62 -6.52 9.33
C LEU A 16 -2.72 -5.62 8.47
N LEU A 17 -2.47 -6.01 7.22
CA LEU A 17 -1.77 -5.15 6.26
C LEU A 17 -2.56 -3.88 5.99
N VAL A 18 -3.87 -3.99 5.71
CA VAL A 18 -4.72 -2.82 5.47
C VAL A 18 -4.74 -1.89 6.67
N ASN A 19 -4.91 -2.41 7.89
CA ASN A 19 -4.86 -1.62 9.12
C ASN A 19 -3.51 -0.92 9.31
N PHE A 20 -2.41 -1.60 8.96
CA PHE A 20 -1.08 -1.01 9.00
C PHE A 20 -0.94 0.14 8.01
N LEU A 21 -1.39 -0.03 6.76
CA LEU A 21 -1.35 1.03 5.74
C LEU A 21 -2.23 2.21 6.13
N GLN A 22 -3.44 1.96 6.65
CA GLN A 22 -4.34 2.99 7.18
C GLN A 22 -3.61 3.83 8.24
N LYS A 23 -2.99 3.19 9.23
CA LYS A 23 -2.23 3.88 10.27
C LYS A 23 -1.08 4.71 9.68
N LYS A 24 -0.31 4.15 8.74
CA LYS A 24 0.80 4.88 8.08
C LYS A 24 0.34 6.12 7.33
N VAL A 25 -0.80 6.06 6.62
CA VAL A 25 -1.39 7.23 5.93
C VAL A 25 -1.70 8.35 6.91
N TRP A 26 -2.26 8.01 8.07
CA TRP A 26 -2.70 9.02 9.04
C TRP A 26 -1.58 9.55 9.93
N ASP A 27 -0.63 8.71 10.33
CA ASP A 27 0.50 9.07 11.20
C ASP A 27 1.53 9.99 10.53
N THR A 28 1.62 10.01 9.20
CA THR A 28 2.61 10.85 8.50
C THR A 28 2.08 12.26 8.19
N THR A 29 2.94 13.26 8.38
CA THR A 29 2.74 14.64 7.90
C THR A 29 3.54 14.94 6.63
N GLU A 30 4.44 14.04 6.25
CA GLU A 30 5.31 14.15 5.08
C GLU A 30 4.84 13.26 3.93
N ILE A 31 5.31 13.58 2.72
CA ILE A 31 5.12 12.72 1.55
C ILE A 31 5.93 11.43 1.76
N LYS A 32 5.26 10.28 1.67
CA LYS A 32 5.88 8.97 1.86
C LYS A 32 5.51 8.02 0.75
N ALA A 33 6.49 7.28 0.24
CA ALA A 33 6.27 6.16 -0.66
C ALA A 33 6.41 4.83 0.10
N ILE A 34 5.39 4.00 0.01
CA ILE A 34 5.33 2.66 0.56
C ILE A 34 5.24 1.67 -0.60
N ASN A 35 6.22 0.80 -0.72
CA ASN A 35 6.18 -0.30 -1.68
C ASN A 35 5.73 -1.57 -0.97
N ILE A 36 4.87 -2.35 -1.63
CA ILE A 36 4.45 -3.66 -1.16
C ILE A 36 4.80 -4.67 -2.23
N THR A 37 5.61 -5.66 -1.85
CA THR A 37 5.87 -6.83 -2.68
C THR A 37 4.90 -7.93 -2.27
N LEU A 38 4.15 -8.46 -3.23
CA LEU A 38 3.34 -9.65 -3.12
C LEU A 38 4.21 -10.82 -3.57
N ASP A 39 4.63 -11.66 -2.63
CA ASP A 39 5.38 -12.87 -2.95
C ASP A 39 4.40 -13.99 -3.23
N PHE A 40 4.52 -14.59 -4.40
CA PHE A 40 3.66 -15.68 -4.83
C PHE A 40 4.30 -17.02 -4.45
N THR A 41 3.45 -18.02 -4.21
CA THR A 41 3.89 -19.39 -3.86
C THR A 41 4.76 -20.05 -4.94
N ASN A 42 4.71 -19.56 -6.19
CA ASN A 42 5.52 -20.03 -7.31
C ASN A 42 6.88 -19.32 -7.44
N GLN A 43 7.38 -18.68 -6.37
CA GLN A 43 8.66 -17.95 -6.33
C GLN A 43 8.74 -16.70 -7.23
N SER A 44 7.63 -16.27 -7.84
CA SER A 44 7.55 -14.97 -8.51
C SER A 44 7.00 -13.90 -7.56
N SER A 45 7.19 -12.63 -7.91
CA SER A 45 6.72 -11.51 -7.08
C SER A 45 6.10 -10.41 -7.92
N HIS A 46 5.18 -9.68 -7.33
CA HIS A 46 4.55 -8.51 -7.94
C HIS A 46 4.64 -7.31 -7.00
N ARG A 47 4.82 -6.11 -7.54
CA ARG A 47 5.03 -4.90 -6.73
C ARG A 47 3.93 -3.88 -6.98
N ILE A 48 3.38 -3.39 -5.88
CA ILE A 48 2.45 -2.26 -5.85
C ILE A 48 3.05 -1.15 -4.99
N ALA A 49 2.68 0.10 -5.25
CA ALA A 49 3.16 1.24 -4.48
C ALA A 49 2.01 2.15 -4.04
N PHE A 50 2.18 2.73 -2.86
CA PHE A 50 1.33 3.76 -2.30
C PHE A 50 2.17 5.02 -2.06
N LEU A 51 1.81 6.13 -2.67
CA LEU A 51 2.35 7.44 -2.36
C LEU A 51 1.35 8.19 -1.49
N ILE A 52 1.71 8.36 -0.22
CA ILE A 52 0.97 9.17 0.74
C ILE A 52 1.37 10.62 0.50
N SER A 53 0.40 11.47 0.16
CA SER A 53 0.61 12.90 -0.01
C SER A 53 0.33 13.68 1.27
N ASN A 54 0.86 14.90 1.37
CA ASN A 54 0.47 15.88 2.37
C ASN A 54 -0.82 16.65 1.98
N GLU A 55 -1.31 16.45 0.76
CA GLU A 55 -2.53 17.06 0.23
C GLU A 55 -3.78 16.58 0.99
N LYS A 56 -4.62 17.54 1.38
CA LYS A 56 -5.96 17.30 1.94
C LYS A 56 -6.99 18.07 1.13
N ASN A 57 -8.16 17.48 0.93
CA ASN A 57 -9.30 18.19 0.34
C ASN A 57 -10.09 18.98 1.40
N ASN A 58 -11.14 19.66 0.96
CA ASN A 58 -11.99 20.51 1.82
C ASN A 58 -12.73 19.74 2.94
N THR A 59 -12.81 18.40 2.84
CA THR A 59 -13.44 17.54 3.85
C THR A 59 -12.41 16.89 4.80
N GLY A 60 -11.13 17.23 4.65
CA GLY A 60 -10.04 16.73 5.48
C GLY A 60 -9.53 15.33 5.12
N GLU A 61 -9.95 14.79 3.98
CA GLU A 61 -9.47 13.50 3.45
C GLU A 61 -8.05 13.66 2.89
N LYS A 62 -7.18 12.67 3.13
CA LYS A 62 -5.80 12.68 2.64
C LYS A 62 -5.70 12.05 1.26
N ALA A 63 -4.95 12.66 0.35
CA ALA A 63 -4.67 12.05 -0.94
C ALA A 63 -3.65 10.89 -0.80
N VAL A 64 -4.02 9.74 -1.34
CA VAL A 64 -3.14 8.58 -1.50
C VAL A 64 -3.14 8.19 -2.97
N TYR A 65 -1.97 8.10 -3.59
CA TYR A 65 -1.82 7.60 -4.95
C TYR A 65 -1.45 6.12 -4.88
N PHE A 66 -2.22 5.29 -5.56
CA PHE A 66 -1.93 3.89 -5.75
C PHE A 66 -1.31 3.69 -7.13
N VAL A 67 -0.23 2.92 -7.21
CA VAL A 67 0.46 2.58 -8.45
C VAL A 67 0.57 1.07 -8.55
N GLU A 68 0.04 0.51 -9.63
CA GLU A 68 0.19 -0.90 -9.96
C GLU A 68 0.43 -1.04 -11.47
N ALA A 69 1.35 -1.92 -11.86
CA ALA A 69 1.90 -1.94 -13.21
C ALA A 69 0.88 -2.34 -14.30
N ASN A 70 -0.12 -3.16 -13.96
CA ASN A 70 -1.14 -3.66 -14.87
C ASN A 70 -2.35 -2.72 -15.00
N ILE A 71 -2.64 -1.89 -13.99
CA ILE A 71 -3.81 -0.99 -13.99
C ILE A 71 -3.44 0.50 -14.03
N GLY A 72 -2.20 0.89 -13.75
CA GLY A 72 -1.73 2.27 -13.76
C GLY A 72 -1.78 2.95 -12.39
N MET A 73 -1.89 4.29 -12.40
CA MET A 73 -1.89 5.13 -11.20
C MET A 73 -3.25 5.75 -10.94
N PHE A 74 -3.73 5.68 -9.70
CA PHE A 74 -5.01 6.26 -9.26
C PHE A 74 -4.84 7.07 -8.00
N LYS A 75 -5.52 8.22 -7.93
CA LYS A 75 -5.64 9.04 -6.71
C LYS A 75 -6.89 8.64 -5.94
N ILE A 76 -6.75 8.48 -4.63
CA ILE A 76 -7.85 8.17 -3.71
C ILE A 76 -7.84 9.22 -2.60
N TRP A 77 -9.00 9.80 -2.31
CA TRP A 77 -9.21 10.58 -1.11
C TRP A 77 -9.58 9.65 0.03
N LEU A 78 -8.64 9.45 0.97
CA LEU A 78 -8.85 8.57 2.11
C LEU A 78 -9.42 9.37 3.28
N LYS A 79 -10.60 8.97 3.76
CA LYS A 79 -11.22 9.48 4.98
C LYS A 79 -10.69 8.75 6.21
N LYS A 80 -10.48 9.50 7.30
CA LYS A 80 -10.01 8.94 8.56
C LYS A 80 -11.02 7.92 9.09
N ASP A 81 -10.52 6.82 9.63
CA ASP A 81 -11.34 5.73 10.20
C ASP A 81 -12.35 5.10 9.22
N SER A 82 -12.13 5.28 7.91
CA SER A 82 -12.95 4.65 6.87
C SER A 82 -12.39 3.30 6.41
N ASP A 83 -13.26 2.45 5.88
CA ASP A 83 -12.94 1.18 5.24
C ASP A 83 -12.61 1.34 3.74
N GLN A 84 -12.43 2.56 3.24
CA GLN A 84 -12.14 2.84 1.83
C GLN A 84 -10.86 2.10 1.37
N LEU A 85 -9.80 2.10 2.19
CA LEU A 85 -8.56 1.41 1.86
C LEU A 85 -8.75 -0.12 1.82
N ALA A 86 -9.58 -0.66 2.71
CA ALA A 86 -9.93 -2.08 2.71
C ALA A 86 -10.69 -2.48 1.44
N ARG A 87 -11.73 -1.72 1.08
CA ARG A 87 -12.49 -1.93 -0.15
C ARG A 87 -11.63 -1.79 -1.40
N PHE A 88 -10.73 -0.82 -1.42
CA PHE A 88 -9.76 -0.64 -2.49
C PHE A 88 -8.84 -1.86 -2.62
N PHE A 89 -8.26 -2.32 -1.52
CA PHE A 89 -7.38 -3.48 -1.49
C PHE A 89 -8.11 -4.75 -1.98
N LEU A 90 -9.38 -4.93 -1.57
CA LEU A 90 -10.22 -6.02 -2.04
C LEU A 90 -10.50 -5.96 -3.54
N LYS A 91 -10.68 -4.76 -4.10
CA LYS A 91 -10.99 -4.60 -5.53
C LYS A 91 -9.76 -4.78 -6.43
N TYR A 92 -8.62 -4.23 -6.04
CA TYR A 92 -7.46 -4.10 -6.94
C TYR A 92 -6.28 -5.01 -6.60
N VAL A 93 -6.18 -5.49 -5.36
CA VAL A 93 -5.04 -6.32 -4.91
C VAL A 93 -5.47 -7.77 -4.65
N SER A 94 -6.67 -7.99 -4.08
CA SER A 94 -7.21 -9.33 -3.81
C SER A 94 -7.31 -10.25 -5.03
N PRO A 95 -7.71 -9.79 -6.23
CA PRO A 95 -7.75 -10.67 -7.40
C PRO A 95 -6.38 -11.24 -7.74
N SER A 96 -5.32 -10.44 -7.66
CA SER A 96 -3.94 -10.87 -7.85
C SER A 96 -3.50 -11.86 -6.76
N ILE A 97 -3.91 -11.61 -5.51
CA ILE A 97 -3.65 -12.53 -4.38
C ILE A 97 -4.25 -13.91 -4.60
N GLN A 98 -5.51 -13.95 -5.05
CA GLN A 98 -6.24 -15.19 -5.29
C GLN A 98 -5.70 -15.93 -6.52
N ARG A 99 -5.48 -15.21 -7.62
CA ARG A 99 -5.02 -15.78 -8.89
C ARG A 99 -3.61 -16.38 -8.77
N HIS A 100 -2.71 -15.71 -8.08
CA HIS A 100 -1.30 -16.09 -8.01
C HIS A 100 -0.92 -16.79 -6.70
N LYS A 101 -1.90 -17.03 -5.80
CA LYS A 101 -1.68 -17.62 -4.47
C LYS A 101 -0.52 -16.93 -3.75
N THR A 102 -0.72 -15.67 -3.34
CA THR A 102 0.26 -14.94 -2.53
C THR A 102 0.50 -15.65 -1.20
N SER A 103 1.78 -15.76 -0.81
CA SER A 103 2.22 -16.31 0.48
C SER A 103 2.44 -15.20 1.51
N GLU A 104 3.08 -14.11 1.08
CA GLU A 104 3.50 -13.01 1.94
C GLU A 104 3.36 -11.65 1.25
N PHE A 105 3.08 -10.62 2.06
CA PHE A 105 3.25 -9.21 1.70
C PHE A 105 4.46 -8.66 2.43
N ARG A 106 5.48 -8.21 1.69
CA ARG A 106 6.62 -7.48 2.25
C ARG A 106 6.46 -6.00 2.01
N VAL A 107 6.40 -5.21 3.08
CA VAL A 107 6.19 -3.76 3.03
C VAL A 107 7.50 -3.02 3.25
N TYR A 108 7.77 -2.04 2.39
CA TYR A 108 8.99 -1.24 2.39
C TYR A 108 8.65 0.24 2.42
N GLU A 109 9.36 1.02 3.23
CA GLU A 109 9.38 2.48 3.09
C GLU A 109 10.48 2.85 2.11
N VAL A 110 10.14 3.67 1.12
CA VAL A 110 11.13 4.20 0.19
C VAL A 110 11.66 5.50 0.77
N LYS A 111 12.92 5.48 1.21
CA LYS A 111 13.60 6.68 1.70
C LYS A 111 14.50 7.24 0.61
N LYS A 112 14.38 8.55 0.38
CA LYS A 112 15.37 9.29 -0.42
C LYS A 112 16.70 9.20 0.34
N THR A 113 17.74 8.73 -0.34
CA THR A 113 19.10 8.85 0.18
C THR A 113 19.45 10.34 0.16
N ALA A 114 19.91 10.88 1.29
CA ALA A 114 20.57 12.18 1.28
C ALA A 114 21.70 12.13 0.23
N ALA A 115 21.74 13.15 -0.64
CA ALA A 115 22.74 13.27 -1.69
C ALA A 115 24.11 13.56 -1.06
#